data_AF-A0A9E5HAT2-F1
#
_entry.id   AF-A0A9E5HAT2-F1
#
_cell.length_a   1.000
_cell.length_b   1.000
_cell.length_c   1.000
_cell.angle_alpha   90.00
_cell.angle_beta   90.00
_cell.angle_gamma   90.00
#
_symmetry.space_group_name_H-M   'P 1'
#
loop_
_entity.id
_entity.type
_entity.pdbx_description
1 polymer ?
#
loop_
_entity_poly.entity_id
_entity_poly.type
_entity_poly.pdbx_seq_one_letter_code
_entity_poly.pdbx_strand_id
1 'polypeptide(L)'
;MTQQDYQSDLAGYYGNSTCATEYGGVRRQKHARSPGLNIQPGEILKVSSRRFARGRWVVGSFNADNRLYVFGCSVPSQPDVSIGWVEEVDPITLETIRQSPDLKTGGHNWCGGAAVLADGTLITGFGNRIHKLTQNLELIAELELPVDHAHNGISLLSDGMMITRNLEHDHSKKSVFTVFDPHTLKVLIRHEYVGASIGRFCVDPTPEGDFIYATTPTHIHRLKYKDQQLELDRNWGASYDLPGEDQSFAWCNTVGDDSVWFMDMGDTPPLETIMRAYPVGTKPMAFSEPGGAPVRVHRVSTTDSSSTDVLTPFGLPNGGHNSSPLYVQGKRILLTFDTNNRKTGAWRFNGPGEFESLWVHDIGNSNQVFYYPDSGEVVVDDVLEDNNVDAVVIDIETGEEKGRVATGARYAAAMAFYPGLGRDFYSTSGPHGLLYRVYVSENK
;
A
#
# COMPACT_ATOMS: atom_id res chain seq x y z
N MET A 1 9.92 8.97 -20.08
CA MET A 1 9.81 7.69 -19.37
C MET A 1 10.11 7.93 -17.92
N THR A 2 9.14 7.60 -17.07
CA THR A 2 9.20 7.72 -15.61
C THR A 2 10.45 7.06 -15.07
N GLN A 3 11.09 7.73 -14.11
CA GLN A 3 12.22 7.17 -13.38
C GLN A 3 11.78 5.94 -12.57
N GLN A 4 12.64 4.92 -12.51
CA GLN A 4 12.43 3.76 -11.63
C GLN A 4 13.02 4.06 -10.25
N ASP A 5 12.18 4.16 -9.24
CA ASP A 5 12.54 4.62 -7.90
C ASP A 5 13.71 3.81 -7.33
N TYR A 6 13.73 2.47 -7.46
CA TYR A 6 14.78 1.60 -6.92
C TYR A 6 16.17 1.82 -7.51
N GLN A 7 16.28 2.49 -8.67
CA GLN A 7 17.57 2.77 -9.32
C GLN A 7 18.24 4.05 -8.79
N SER A 8 17.57 4.79 -7.91
CA SER A 8 18.09 5.99 -7.28
C SER A 8 17.89 5.94 -5.77
N ASP A 9 18.63 6.77 -5.04
CA ASP A 9 18.31 7.03 -3.64
C ASP A 9 16.91 7.66 -3.53
N LEU A 10 16.14 7.25 -2.52
CA LEU A 10 14.88 7.92 -2.21
C LEU A 10 15.19 9.19 -1.43
N ALA A 11 15.36 10.31 -2.13
CA ALA A 11 15.66 11.59 -1.51
C ALA A 11 14.68 11.91 -0.35
N GLY A 12 15.22 12.32 0.79
CA GLY A 12 14.46 12.62 2.01
C GLY A 12 14.10 11.41 2.87
N TYR A 13 14.19 10.18 2.35
CA TYR A 13 14.07 8.96 3.14
C TYR A 13 15.43 8.46 3.62
N TYR A 14 15.42 7.54 4.59
CA TYR A 14 16.65 6.96 5.13
C TYR A 14 17.41 6.15 4.07
N GLY A 15 18.67 6.52 3.83
CA GLY A 15 19.47 5.94 2.74
C GLY A 15 19.84 4.47 2.95
N ASN A 16 20.10 4.05 4.20
CA ASN A 16 20.43 2.66 4.51
C ASN A 16 19.18 1.87 4.92
N SER A 17 18.27 1.69 3.96
CA SER A 17 17.01 1.00 4.14
C SER A 17 16.63 0.21 2.89
N THR A 18 16.15 -1.03 3.07
CA THR A 18 15.56 -1.80 1.96
C THR A 18 14.10 -1.42 1.73
N CYS A 19 13.45 -0.78 2.71
CA CYS A 19 12.08 -0.27 2.62
C CYS A 19 11.87 0.83 3.69
N ALA A 20 12.17 2.08 3.33
CA ALA A 20 12.15 3.21 4.28
C ALA A 20 10.73 3.74 4.55
N THR A 21 9.76 3.36 3.74
CA THR A 21 8.37 3.78 3.85
C THR A 21 7.46 2.67 3.39
N GLU A 22 6.22 2.67 3.87
CA GLU A 22 5.23 1.71 3.43
C GLU A 22 5.00 1.73 1.91
N TYR A 23 4.60 0.59 1.37
CA TYR A 23 4.05 0.45 0.01
C TYR A 23 4.94 0.92 -1.15
N GLY A 24 6.26 0.95 -0.97
CA GLY A 24 7.21 0.94 -2.07
C GLY A 24 7.55 2.30 -2.68
N GLY A 25 7.58 3.36 -1.87
CA GLY A 25 8.06 4.69 -2.24
C GLY A 25 6.98 5.64 -2.77
N VAL A 26 7.40 6.84 -3.18
CA VAL A 26 6.50 7.95 -3.57
C VAL A 26 5.64 7.60 -4.80
N ARG A 27 6.23 6.96 -5.81
CA ARG A 27 5.50 6.47 -7.00
C ARG A 27 4.78 5.15 -6.75
N ARG A 28 5.04 4.50 -5.62
CA ARG A 28 4.59 3.14 -5.28
C ARG A 28 4.89 2.11 -6.36
N GLN A 29 6.08 2.16 -6.94
CA GLN A 29 6.52 1.17 -7.92
C GLN A 29 6.82 -0.19 -7.30
N LYS A 30 7.03 -0.26 -5.98
CA LYS A 30 7.15 -1.51 -5.21
C LYS A 30 8.24 -2.45 -5.73
N HIS A 31 9.34 -1.86 -6.19
CA HIS A 31 10.55 -2.61 -6.49
C HIS A 31 11.35 -2.78 -5.21
N ALA A 32 11.74 -4.01 -4.91
CA ALA A 32 12.56 -4.35 -3.77
C ALA A 32 13.96 -3.74 -3.91
N ARG A 33 14.52 -3.28 -2.80
CA ARG A 33 15.91 -2.82 -2.67
C ARG A 33 16.77 -3.83 -1.89
N SER A 34 16.29 -5.06 -1.78
CA SER A 34 17.02 -6.21 -1.22
C SER A 34 17.18 -7.28 -2.29
N PRO A 35 18.11 -8.24 -2.11
CA PRO A 35 18.20 -9.39 -3.00
C PRO A 35 16.88 -10.16 -3.09
N GLY A 36 16.61 -10.71 -4.27
CA GLY A 36 15.55 -11.68 -4.51
C GLY A 36 15.76 -12.99 -3.75
N LEU A 37 14.74 -13.84 -3.74
CA LEU A 37 14.79 -15.11 -3.04
C LEU A 37 15.64 -16.10 -3.82
N ASN A 38 15.50 -16.13 -5.14
CA ASN A 38 16.35 -16.91 -6.07
C ASN A 38 16.58 -18.34 -5.58
N ILE A 39 15.50 -19.06 -5.24
CA ILE A 39 15.54 -20.37 -4.60
C ILE A 39 16.27 -21.37 -5.51
N GLN A 40 17.31 -22.03 -4.99
CA GLN A 40 18.14 -22.98 -5.70
C GLN A 40 17.69 -24.43 -5.45
N PRO A 41 18.10 -25.39 -6.31
CA PRO A 41 17.90 -26.81 -6.03
C PRO A 41 18.43 -27.22 -4.65
N GLY A 42 17.57 -27.84 -3.84
CA GLY A 42 17.91 -28.24 -2.47
C GLY A 42 17.64 -27.16 -1.41
N GLU A 43 17.14 -25.99 -1.80
CA GLU A 43 16.64 -24.98 -0.87
C GLU A 43 15.10 -25.02 -0.79
N ILE A 44 14.57 -24.55 0.34
CA ILE A 44 13.13 -24.44 0.61
C ILE A 44 12.82 -23.11 1.31
N LEU A 45 11.54 -22.71 1.26
CA LEU A 45 11.03 -21.62 2.08
C LEU A 45 10.73 -22.10 3.49
N LYS A 46 11.08 -21.30 4.49
CA LYS A 46 10.69 -21.47 5.89
C LYS A 46 10.05 -20.19 6.41
N VAL A 47 9.25 -20.35 7.44
CA VAL A 47 8.56 -19.26 8.14
C VAL A 47 9.00 -19.19 9.59
N SER A 48 9.26 -17.97 10.06
CA SER A 48 9.15 -17.62 11.49
C SER A 48 8.01 -16.63 11.65
N SER A 49 7.23 -16.76 12.72
CA SER A 49 6.07 -15.91 12.96
C SER A 49 5.91 -15.57 14.42
N ARG A 50 5.41 -14.37 14.71
CA ARG A 50 5.07 -13.92 16.04
C ARG A 50 3.65 -13.37 16.07
N ARG A 51 2.89 -13.78 17.08
CA ARG A 51 1.54 -13.29 17.33
C ARG A 51 1.56 -12.16 18.35
N PHE A 52 0.94 -11.06 18.00
CA PHE A 52 0.73 -9.92 18.89
C PHE A 52 -0.51 -10.12 19.77
N ALA A 53 -0.61 -9.28 20.81
CA ALA A 53 -1.76 -9.26 21.70
C ALA A 53 -3.07 -9.06 20.92
N ARG A 54 -4.15 -9.69 21.40
CA ARG A 54 -5.48 -9.55 20.83
C ARG A 54 -5.88 -8.07 20.78
N GLY A 55 -6.38 -7.63 19.63
CA GLY A 55 -6.82 -6.25 19.44
C GLY A 55 -5.78 -5.33 18.82
N ARG A 56 -4.56 -5.81 18.58
CA ARG A 56 -3.59 -5.09 17.75
C ARG A 56 -3.75 -5.45 16.28
N TRP A 57 -3.98 -4.44 15.45
CA TRP A 57 -3.85 -4.51 14.01
C TRP A 57 -2.37 -4.35 13.65
N VAL A 58 -1.76 -5.40 13.10
CA VAL A 58 -0.35 -5.36 12.65
C VAL A 58 -0.34 -4.98 11.17
N VAL A 59 0.15 -3.78 10.85
CA VAL A 59 -0.10 -3.15 9.54
C VAL A 59 1.05 -3.36 8.57
N GLY A 60 2.28 -3.14 9.03
CA GLY A 60 3.42 -3.26 8.15
C GLY A 60 4.75 -3.07 8.85
N SER A 61 5.81 -3.14 8.05
CA SER A 61 7.16 -2.93 8.52
C SER A 61 7.94 -1.96 7.64
N PHE A 62 8.94 -1.32 8.23
CA PHE A 62 9.96 -0.52 7.56
C PHE A 62 11.27 -0.71 8.30
N ASN A 63 12.40 -0.35 7.70
CA ASN A 63 13.71 -0.58 8.31
C ASN A 63 14.69 0.58 8.15
N ALA A 64 15.68 0.61 9.04
CA ALA A 64 16.82 1.54 8.99
C ALA A 64 18.04 0.86 9.63
N ASP A 65 19.18 0.80 8.94
CA ASP A 65 20.41 0.18 9.45
C ASP A 65 20.23 -1.25 9.99
N ASN A 66 19.53 -2.11 9.25
CA ASN A 66 19.18 -3.48 9.67
C ASN A 66 18.27 -3.57 10.91
N ARG A 67 17.75 -2.45 11.41
CA ARG A 67 16.73 -2.43 12.47
C ARG A 67 15.38 -2.54 11.81
N LEU A 68 14.58 -3.51 12.24
CA LEU A 68 13.24 -3.74 11.71
C LEU A 68 12.21 -3.10 12.64
N TYR A 69 11.39 -2.22 12.08
CA TYR A 69 10.27 -1.60 12.77
C TYR A 69 8.97 -2.18 12.25
N VAL A 70 8.02 -2.36 13.16
CA VAL A 70 6.67 -2.84 12.89
C VAL A 70 5.71 -1.84 13.49
N PHE A 71 4.69 -1.46 12.74
CA PHE A 71 3.71 -0.48 13.20
C PHE A 71 2.29 -1.00 13.05
N GLY A 72 1.41 -0.41 13.83
CA GLY A 72 0.00 -0.78 13.84
C GLY A 72 -0.84 0.13 14.71
N CYS A 73 -2.13 -0.18 14.77
CA CYS A 73 -3.07 0.47 15.66
C CYS A 73 -4.02 -0.54 16.30
N SER A 74 -5.04 -0.08 17.01
CA SER A 74 -6.17 -0.93 17.40
C SER A 74 -6.83 -1.53 16.17
N VAL A 75 -7.33 -2.76 16.28
CA VAL A 75 -8.12 -3.36 15.20
C VAL A 75 -9.37 -2.55 14.92
N PRO A 76 -9.74 -2.38 13.63
CA PRO A 76 -11.05 -1.87 13.29
C PRO A 76 -12.12 -2.72 13.98
N SER A 77 -13.23 -2.10 14.33
CA SER A 77 -14.33 -2.62 15.14
C SER A 77 -14.16 -2.63 16.66
N GLN A 78 -13.12 -2.00 17.21
CA GLN A 78 -13.01 -1.80 18.66
C GLN A 78 -13.59 -0.45 19.11
N PRO A 79 -14.68 -0.42 19.88
CA PRO A 79 -15.32 0.85 20.27
C PRO A 79 -14.53 1.60 21.35
N ASP A 80 -13.86 0.89 22.26
CA ASP A 80 -13.35 1.47 23.51
C ASP A 80 -11.83 1.69 23.53
N VAL A 81 -11.12 1.18 22.52
CA VAL A 81 -9.65 1.24 22.47
C VAL A 81 -9.20 1.77 21.12
N SER A 82 -8.50 2.91 21.12
CA SER A 82 -7.95 3.50 19.91
C SER A 82 -6.53 4.03 20.17
N ILE A 83 -5.55 3.18 19.89
CA ILE A 83 -4.12 3.48 20.07
C ILE A 83 -3.35 3.13 18.81
N GLY A 84 -2.35 3.94 18.48
CA GLY A 84 -1.26 3.61 17.55
C GLY A 84 -0.06 3.09 18.32
N TRP A 85 0.81 2.33 17.65
CA TRP A 85 2.01 1.78 18.27
C TRP A 85 3.08 1.47 17.22
N VAL A 86 4.34 1.51 17.67
CA VAL A 86 5.51 1.07 16.90
C VAL A 86 6.37 0.19 17.78
N GLU A 87 6.89 -0.89 17.23
CA GLU A 87 7.89 -1.76 17.85
C GLU A 87 9.12 -1.88 16.96
N GLU A 88 10.30 -1.87 17.58
CA GLU A 88 11.51 -2.41 16.98
C GLU A 88 11.55 -3.89 17.35
N VAL A 89 11.75 -4.74 16.36
CA VAL A 89 11.78 -6.20 16.55
C VAL A 89 13.11 -6.76 16.06
N ASP A 90 13.54 -7.87 16.66
CA ASP A 90 14.66 -8.63 16.12
C ASP A 90 14.26 -9.21 14.75
N PRO A 91 15.05 -8.97 13.68
CA PRO A 91 14.64 -9.31 12.32
C PRO A 91 14.56 -10.82 12.05
N ILE A 92 15.03 -11.68 12.96
CA ILE A 92 15.05 -13.14 12.77
C ILE A 92 13.98 -13.80 13.64
N THR A 93 14.02 -13.53 14.94
CA THR A 93 13.11 -14.08 15.95
C THR A 93 11.78 -13.36 16.01
N LEU A 94 11.74 -12.12 15.49
CA LEU A 94 10.58 -11.22 15.50
C LEU A 94 10.20 -10.70 16.89
N GLU A 95 10.97 -11.02 17.93
CA GLU A 95 10.68 -10.57 19.29
C GLU A 95 10.91 -9.07 19.49
N THR A 96 10.13 -8.45 20.37
CA THR A 96 10.21 -7.01 20.64
C THR A 96 11.56 -6.71 21.28
N ILE A 97 12.31 -5.80 20.68
CA ILE A 97 13.49 -5.18 21.27
C ILE A 97 13.04 -3.95 22.08
N ARG A 98 12.22 -3.09 21.46
CA ARG A 98 11.70 -1.84 22.04
C ARG A 98 10.31 -1.52 21.51
N GLN A 99 9.55 -0.73 22.27
CA GLN A 99 8.21 -0.28 21.90
C GLN A 99 8.05 1.21 22.19
N SER A 100 7.31 1.93 21.35
CA SER A 100 6.84 3.29 21.61
C SER A 100 5.88 3.34 22.80
N PRO A 101 5.64 4.51 23.41
CA PRO A 101 4.40 4.72 24.17
C PRO A 101 3.17 4.46 23.28
N ASP A 102 2.00 4.30 23.90
CA ASP A 102 0.74 4.31 23.15
C ASP A 102 0.56 5.68 22.49
N LEU A 103 0.33 5.67 21.18
CA LEU A 103 0.21 6.86 20.36
C LEU A 103 -1.26 7.19 20.14
N LYS A 104 -1.63 8.47 20.19
CA LYS A 104 -3.02 8.88 20.00
C LYS A 104 -3.47 8.72 18.56
N THR A 105 -4.75 8.47 18.34
CA THR A 105 -5.33 8.32 17.00
C THR A 105 -6.45 9.33 16.69
N GLY A 106 -6.79 10.18 17.67
CA GLY A 106 -8.03 10.97 17.66
C GLY A 106 -9.29 10.12 17.84
N GLY A 107 -9.17 8.86 18.29
CA GLY A 107 -10.30 7.94 18.45
C GLY A 107 -10.59 7.11 17.20
N HIS A 108 -9.86 7.31 16.10
CA HIS A 108 -10.04 6.54 14.87
C HIS A 108 -9.18 5.27 14.86
N ASN A 109 -9.80 4.12 14.57
CA ASN A 109 -9.09 2.86 14.37
C ASN A 109 -8.74 2.68 12.90
N TRP A 110 -7.76 3.45 12.45
CA TRP A 110 -7.24 3.36 11.09
C TRP A 110 -5.74 3.63 11.04
N CYS A 111 -5.02 2.85 10.25
CA CYS A 111 -3.60 3.03 9.99
C CYS A 111 -3.38 3.97 8.81
N GLY A 112 -2.67 5.08 9.02
CA GLY A 112 -2.37 6.04 7.97
C GLY A 112 -1.13 5.66 7.17
N GLY A 113 -0.03 5.41 7.87
CA GLY A 113 1.21 4.90 7.29
C GLY A 113 2.44 5.21 8.10
N ALA A 114 3.61 4.76 7.66
CA ALA A 114 4.87 5.00 8.37
C ALA A 114 6.07 5.19 7.43
N ALA A 115 7.06 5.94 7.91
CA ALA A 115 8.33 6.15 7.23
C ALA A 115 9.47 6.42 8.22
N VAL A 116 10.70 6.14 7.78
CA VAL A 116 11.92 6.67 8.37
C VAL A 116 12.56 7.69 7.41
N LEU A 117 12.77 8.90 7.92
CA LEU A 117 13.30 10.02 7.15
C LEU A 117 14.82 10.03 7.15
N ALA A 118 15.42 10.81 6.25
CA ALA A 118 16.87 10.93 6.09
C ALA A 118 17.60 11.39 7.36
N ASP A 119 16.94 12.14 8.24
CA ASP A 119 17.49 12.57 9.53
C ASP A 119 17.43 11.46 10.62
N GLY A 120 16.95 10.27 10.25
CA GLY A 120 16.76 9.13 11.14
C GLY A 120 15.46 9.18 11.94
N THR A 121 14.66 10.26 11.87
CA THR A 121 13.40 10.30 12.61
C THR A 121 12.33 9.45 11.94
N LEU A 122 11.45 8.88 12.76
CA LEU A 122 10.34 8.05 12.31
C LEU A 122 9.08 8.91 12.30
N ILE A 123 8.32 8.87 11.21
CA ILE A 123 7.02 9.49 11.09
C ILE A 123 5.96 8.39 10.96
N THR A 124 4.92 8.46 11.79
CA THR A 124 3.79 7.53 11.73
C THR A 124 2.47 8.28 11.73
N GLY A 125 1.51 7.84 10.91
CA GLY A 125 0.15 8.35 10.88
C GLY A 125 -0.84 7.32 11.43
N PHE A 126 -1.64 7.72 12.41
CA PHE A 126 -2.73 6.92 12.98
C PHE A 126 -3.97 7.78 13.15
N GLY A 127 -5.08 7.37 12.53
CA GLY A 127 -6.30 8.17 12.55
C GLY A 127 -6.07 9.58 12.00
N ASN A 128 -6.33 10.61 12.82
CA ASN A 128 -6.10 12.02 12.46
C ASN A 128 -4.81 12.59 13.10
N ARG A 129 -3.88 11.73 13.53
CA ARG A 129 -2.62 12.13 14.19
C ARG A 129 -1.40 11.71 13.40
N ILE A 130 -0.38 12.57 13.39
CA ILE A 130 0.98 12.27 12.95
C ILE A 130 1.90 12.31 14.18
N HIS A 131 2.76 11.31 14.34
CA HIS A 131 3.76 11.24 15.40
C HIS A 131 5.15 11.26 14.82
N LYS A 132 6.04 11.98 15.50
CA LYS A 132 7.47 11.99 15.22
C LYS A 132 8.20 11.29 16.36
N LEU A 133 8.99 10.28 16.04
CA LEU A 133 9.72 9.46 17.00
C LEU A 133 11.23 9.48 16.70
N THR A 134 12.05 9.27 17.73
CA THR A 134 13.45 8.88 17.53
C THR A 134 13.53 7.45 16.98
N GLN A 135 14.70 7.03 16.46
CA GLN A 135 14.93 5.61 16.13
C GLN A 135 14.84 4.69 17.34
N ASN A 136 14.91 5.22 18.57
CA ASN A 136 14.73 4.46 19.81
C ASN A 136 13.27 4.42 20.26
N LEU A 137 12.34 4.91 19.42
CA LEU A 137 10.89 4.94 19.63
C LEU A 137 10.42 5.88 20.75
N GLU A 138 11.23 6.90 21.06
CA GLU A 138 10.84 7.97 21.98
C GLU A 138 10.03 9.02 21.21
N LEU A 139 8.87 9.40 21.74
CA LEU A 139 8.01 10.43 21.14
C LEU A 139 8.69 11.81 21.24
N ILE A 140 8.93 12.43 20.08
CA ILE A 140 9.46 13.78 19.95
C ILE A 140 8.31 14.79 19.93
N ALA A 141 7.32 14.56 19.06
CA ALA A 141 6.21 15.47 18.85
C ALA A 141 4.99 14.76 18.22
N GLU A 142 3.83 15.38 18.37
CA GLU A 142 2.55 14.95 17.77
C GLU A 142 1.92 16.14 17.03
N LEU A 143 1.33 15.86 15.87
CA LEU A 143 0.47 16.77 15.11
C LEU A 143 -0.94 16.20 15.04
N GLU A 144 -1.90 17.03 15.45
CA GLU A 144 -3.31 16.86 15.12
C GLU A 144 -3.59 17.44 13.72
N LEU A 145 -4.04 16.59 12.81
CA LEU A 145 -4.38 16.99 11.45
C LEU A 145 -5.66 17.84 11.44
N PRO A 146 -5.82 18.77 10.50
CA PRO A 146 -6.88 19.78 10.52
C PRO A 146 -8.28 19.21 10.20
N VAL A 147 -8.38 17.93 9.82
CA VAL A 147 -9.63 17.25 9.56
C VAL A 147 -9.78 16.11 10.55
N ASP A 148 -10.88 16.13 11.30
CA ASP A 148 -11.22 15.10 12.28
C ASP A 148 -11.77 13.84 11.60
N HIS A 149 -10.87 13.15 10.90
CA HIS A 149 -11.14 11.91 10.21
C HIS A 149 -9.85 11.12 10.00
N ALA A 150 -9.96 9.81 9.82
CA ALA A 150 -8.80 8.99 9.52
C ALA A 150 -8.11 9.42 8.22
N HIS A 151 -6.79 9.54 8.27
CA HIS A 151 -5.94 9.78 7.11
C HIS A 151 -5.32 8.49 6.60
N ASN A 152 -5.14 8.40 5.28
CA ASN A 152 -4.60 7.23 4.60
C ASN A 152 -3.53 7.64 3.58
N GLY A 153 -2.36 7.02 3.69
CA GLY A 153 -1.18 7.37 2.93
C GLY A 153 -0.43 8.58 3.50
N ILE A 154 0.88 8.45 3.54
CA ILE A 154 1.82 9.51 3.88
C ILE A 154 2.99 9.43 2.91
N SER A 155 3.37 10.55 2.29
CA SER A 155 4.43 10.57 1.27
C SER A 155 5.27 11.82 1.39
N LEU A 156 6.56 11.72 1.07
CA LEU A 156 7.41 12.89 0.86
C LEU A 156 7.10 13.58 -0.48
N LEU A 157 7.35 14.88 -0.48
CA LEU A 157 7.43 15.77 -1.62
C LEU A 157 8.91 16.13 -1.86
N SER A 158 9.25 16.63 -3.04
CA SER A 158 10.62 16.89 -3.49
C SER A 158 11.37 17.91 -2.64
N ASP A 159 10.68 18.80 -1.92
CA ASP A 159 11.27 19.79 -1.03
C ASP A 159 11.40 19.31 0.43
N GLY A 160 11.09 18.04 0.69
CA GLY A 160 11.16 17.42 2.01
C GLY A 160 9.90 17.59 2.86
N MET A 161 8.86 18.28 2.36
CA MET A 161 7.56 18.31 3.02
C MET A 161 6.85 16.97 2.89
N MET A 162 5.89 16.69 3.79
CA MET A 162 5.08 15.48 3.72
C MET A 162 3.63 15.82 3.42
N ILE A 163 2.98 14.96 2.65
CA ILE A 163 1.57 15.05 2.29
C ILE A 163 0.80 13.83 2.79
N THR A 164 -0.43 14.07 3.26
CA THR A 164 -1.40 13.03 3.62
C THR A 164 -2.81 13.47 3.25
N ARG A 165 -3.79 12.56 3.28
CA ARG A 165 -5.18 12.85 2.95
C ARG A 165 -6.14 12.09 3.84
N ASN A 166 -7.22 12.73 4.29
CA ASN A 166 -8.29 12.01 4.96
C ASN A 166 -9.06 11.11 3.99
N LEU A 167 -9.49 9.96 4.49
CA LEU A 167 -10.48 9.12 3.84
C LEU A 167 -11.80 9.88 3.78
N GLU A 168 -12.57 9.73 2.71
CA GLU A 168 -13.95 10.21 2.65
C GLU A 168 -14.75 9.24 1.79
N HIS A 169 -15.73 8.58 2.40
CA HIS A 169 -16.62 7.61 1.75
C HIS A 169 -17.93 8.26 1.32
N ASP A 170 -18.39 9.30 2.01
CA ASP A 170 -19.62 10.01 1.66
C ASP A 170 -19.44 10.81 0.37
N HIS A 171 -20.10 10.39 -0.71
CA HIS A 171 -20.01 10.99 -2.04
C HIS A 171 -20.43 12.47 -2.06
N SER A 172 -21.17 12.96 -1.06
CA SER A 172 -21.57 14.37 -0.94
C SER A 172 -20.48 15.26 -0.34
N LYS A 173 -19.40 14.67 0.18
CA LYS A 173 -18.30 15.36 0.85
C LYS A 173 -17.02 15.29 0.03
N LYS A 174 -16.02 16.03 0.51
CA LYS A 174 -14.70 16.12 -0.11
C LYS A 174 -13.63 15.71 0.88
N SER A 175 -12.70 14.91 0.40
CA SER A 175 -11.45 14.65 1.12
C SER A 175 -10.55 15.90 1.08
N VAL A 176 -9.56 15.96 1.96
CA VAL A 176 -8.67 17.11 2.14
C VAL A 176 -7.24 16.60 2.19
N PHE A 177 -6.41 17.14 1.31
CA PHE A 177 -4.97 16.96 1.37
C PHE A 177 -4.38 17.95 2.39
N THR A 178 -3.47 17.44 3.22
CA THR A 178 -2.71 18.23 4.19
C THR A 178 -1.23 18.07 3.88
N VAL A 179 -0.54 19.19 3.63
CA VAL A 179 0.91 19.25 3.52
C VAL A 179 1.47 19.84 4.81
N PHE A 180 2.48 19.18 5.39
CA PHE A 180 3.11 19.60 6.63
C PHE A 180 4.62 19.41 6.59
N ASP A 181 5.32 20.20 7.39
CA ASP A 181 6.77 20.08 7.60
C ASP A 181 7.07 18.96 8.60
N PRO A 182 7.76 17.87 8.21
CA PRO A 182 8.08 16.77 9.12
C PRO A 182 9.13 17.13 10.20
N HIS A 183 9.84 18.25 10.06
CA HIS A 183 10.80 18.71 11.07
C HIS A 183 10.10 19.44 12.21
N THR A 184 9.18 20.36 11.89
CA THR A 184 8.46 21.17 12.88
C THR A 184 7.05 20.69 13.20
N LEU A 185 6.53 19.74 12.42
CA LEU A 185 5.14 19.27 12.44
C LEU A 185 4.10 20.39 12.24
N LYS A 186 4.45 21.45 11.52
CA LYS A 186 3.52 22.52 11.17
C LYS A 186 2.79 22.21 9.86
N VAL A 187 1.46 22.38 9.87
CA VAL A 187 0.65 22.35 8.64
C VAL A 187 0.93 23.59 7.81
N LEU A 188 1.29 23.39 6.55
CA LEU A 188 1.59 24.44 5.58
C LEU A 188 0.43 24.65 4.60
N ILE A 189 -0.17 23.57 4.15
CA ILE A 189 -1.25 23.60 3.15
C ILE A 189 -2.39 22.70 3.59
N ARG A 190 -3.60 23.23 3.46
CA ARG A 190 -4.84 22.46 3.48
C ARG A 190 -5.54 22.68 2.15
N HIS A 191 -5.67 21.62 1.36
CA HIS A 191 -6.30 21.67 0.04
C HIS A 191 -7.54 20.77 0.03
N GLU A 192 -8.71 21.37 -0.14
CA GLU A 192 -9.96 20.62 -0.33
C GLU A 192 -9.93 19.96 -1.72
N TYR A 193 -10.01 18.64 -1.75
CA TYR A 193 -9.98 17.89 -2.99
C TYR A 193 -11.31 18.02 -3.76
N VAL A 194 -11.33 17.53 -5.00
CA VAL A 194 -12.51 17.67 -5.87
C VAL A 194 -13.69 16.78 -5.47
N GLY A 195 -13.48 15.77 -4.61
CA GLY A 195 -14.54 14.87 -4.15
C GLY A 195 -14.11 13.90 -3.05
N ALA A 196 -15.04 13.01 -2.71
CA ALA A 196 -14.83 11.87 -1.83
C ALA A 196 -13.74 10.95 -2.39
N SER A 197 -12.98 10.31 -1.51
CA SER A 197 -11.98 9.34 -1.90
C SER A 197 -11.54 8.49 -0.73
N ILE A 198 -11.55 7.18 -0.92
CA ILE A 198 -11.09 6.20 0.07
C ILE A 198 -9.70 5.65 -0.24
N GLY A 199 -9.25 5.79 -1.49
CA GLY A 199 -8.01 5.19 -1.93
C GLY A 199 -6.77 5.87 -1.34
N ARG A 200 -5.60 5.34 -1.65
CA ARG A 200 -4.35 6.07 -1.49
C ARG A 200 -4.00 6.82 -2.77
N PHE A 201 -3.10 7.78 -2.66
CA PHE A 201 -2.53 8.55 -3.78
C PHE A 201 -1.04 8.24 -3.93
N CYS A 202 -0.48 8.48 -5.11
CA CYS A 202 0.96 8.41 -5.37
C CYS A 202 1.49 9.79 -5.77
N VAL A 203 2.79 9.98 -5.61
CA VAL A 203 3.50 11.19 -5.96
C VAL A 203 4.53 10.86 -7.02
N ASP A 204 4.54 11.62 -8.11
CA ASP A 204 5.52 11.54 -9.19
C ASP A 204 6.36 12.83 -9.20
N PRO A 205 7.57 12.79 -8.62
CA PRO A 205 8.51 13.90 -8.70
C PRO A 205 8.96 14.19 -10.13
N THR A 206 8.73 15.39 -10.63
CA THR A 206 9.17 15.80 -11.97
C THR A 206 9.95 17.11 -11.93
N PRO A 207 10.74 17.45 -12.97
CA PRO A 207 11.36 18.76 -13.07
C PRO A 207 10.37 19.94 -13.04
N GLU A 208 9.09 19.70 -13.30
CA GLU A 208 8.05 20.73 -13.31
C GLU A 208 7.38 20.94 -11.94
N GLY A 209 7.67 20.08 -10.96
CA GLY A 209 7.00 19.97 -9.68
C GLY A 209 6.57 18.52 -9.41
N ASP A 210 6.05 18.26 -8.21
CA ASP A 210 5.51 16.94 -7.88
C ASP A 210 4.07 16.83 -8.37
N PHE A 211 3.77 15.74 -9.07
CA PHE A 211 2.41 15.43 -9.48
C PHE A 211 1.80 14.38 -8.55
N ILE A 212 0.64 14.71 -7.97
CA ILE A 212 -0.08 13.84 -7.06
C ILE A 212 -1.29 13.29 -7.79
N TYR A 213 -1.37 11.97 -7.94
CA TYR A 213 -2.49 11.30 -8.60
C TYR A 213 -3.40 10.67 -7.58
N ALA A 214 -4.70 10.97 -7.66
CA ALA A 214 -5.69 10.42 -6.74
C ALA A 214 -7.05 10.27 -7.41
N THR A 215 -7.84 9.31 -6.94
CA THR A 215 -9.16 9.01 -7.51
C THR A 215 -10.28 9.67 -6.70
N THR A 216 -11.35 10.07 -7.36
CA THR A 216 -12.71 10.19 -6.81
C THR A 216 -13.52 8.98 -7.30
N PRO A 217 -14.81 8.77 -6.92
CA PRO A 217 -15.52 7.52 -7.25
C PRO A 217 -15.50 7.10 -8.73
N THR A 218 -15.39 8.06 -9.65
CA THR A 218 -15.52 7.84 -11.10
C THR A 218 -14.38 8.45 -11.94
N HIS A 219 -13.41 9.12 -11.31
CA HIS A 219 -12.38 9.87 -12.03
C HIS A 219 -11.04 9.80 -11.31
N ILE A 220 -9.95 9.85 -12.07
CA ILE A 220 -8.62 10.18 -11.54
C ILE A 220 -8.28 11.63 -11.87
N HIS A 221 -7.73 12.34 -10.88
CA HIS A 221 -7.27 13.72 -11.04
C HIS A 221 -5.82 13.85 -10.64
N ARG A 222 -5.20 14.94 -11.10
CA ARG A 222 -3.83 15.32 -10.77
C ARG A 222 -3.82 16.62 -9.99
N LEU A 223 -3.10 16.65 -8.88
CA LEU A 223 -2.67 17.89 -8.25
C LEU A 223 -1.20 18.15 -8.62
N LYS A 224 -0.83 19.42 -8.73
CA LYS A 224 0.55 19.86 -8.89
C LYS A 224 1.01 20.55 -7.61
N TYR A 225 2.10 20.04 -7.04
CA TYR A 225 2.81 20.67 -5.96
C TYR A 225 4.08 21.34 -6.48
N LYS A 226 4.22 22.64 -6.26
CA LYS A 226 5.41 23.40 -6.62
C LYS A 226 5.49 24.67 -5.78
N ASP A 227 6.70 25.04 -5.36
CA ASP A 227 6.96 26.28 -4.63
C ASP A 227 6.04 26.45 -3.40
N GLN A 228 5.82 25.34 -2.67
CA GLN A 228 4.88 25.25 -1.53
C GLN A 228 3.43 25.67 -1.85
N GLN A 229 2.99 25.45 -3.08
CA GLN A 229 1.59 25.55 -3.49
C GLN A 229 1.10 24.20 -4.00
N LEU A 230 -0.15 23.86 -3.66
CA LEU A 230 -0.82 22.64 -4.11
C LEU A 230 -2.10 23.02 -4.85
N GLU A 231 -2.14 22.75 -6.14
CA GLU A 231 -3.25 23.14 -7.01
C GLU A 231 -3.78 21.97 -7.82
N LEU A 232 -5.07 21.99 -8.16
CA LEU A 232 -5.65 21.05 -9.11
C LEU A 232 -5.15 21.38 -10.52
N ASP A 233 -4.57 20.38 -11.19
CA ASP A 233 -4.26 20.50 -12.61
C ASP A 233 -5.55 20.33 -13.42
N ARG A 234 -6.14 21.46 -13.83
CA ARG A 234 -7.39 21.48 -14.59
C ARG A 234 -7.26 20.92 -16.01
N ASN A 235 -6.05 20.72 -16.50
CA ASN A 235 -5.79 20.21 -17.85
C ASN A 235 -5.52 18.70 -17.85
N TRP A 236 -5.54 18.04 -16.69
CA TRP A 236 -5.30 16.61 -16.59
C TRP A 236 -6.33 15.95 -15.70
N GLY A 237 -6.97 14.92 -16.25
CA GLY A 237 -7.91 14.06 -15.55
C GLY A 237 -8.53 13.09 -16.54
N ALA A 238 -8.96 11.95 -16.02
CA ALA A 238 -9.62 10.93 -16.83
C ALA A 238 -10.77 10.31 -16.04
N SER A 239 -11.89 10.07 -16.72
CA SER A 239 -12.95 9.24 -16.17
C SER A 239 -12.53 7.77 -16.25
N TYR A 240 -12.83 7.03 -15.21
CA TYR A 240 -12.78 5.56 -15.22
C TYR A 240 -14.18 4.96 -15.01
N ASP A 241 -15.21 5.80 -15.08
CA ASP A 241 -16.62 5.42 -15.00
C ASP A 241 -17.00 4.55 -16.19
N LEU A 242 -17.75 3.48 -15.92
CA LEU A 242 -18.23 2.56 -16.93
C LEU A 242 -19.75 2.50 -16.85
N PRO A 243 -20.47 3.26 -17.71
CA PRO A 243 -21.91 3.40 -17.60
C PRO A 243 -22.65 2.05 -17.60
N GLY A 244 -23.48 1.83 -16.58
CA GLY A 244 -24.28 0.61 -16.42
C GLY A 244 -23.58 -0.51 -15.64
N GLU A 245 -22.31 -0.34 -15.27
CA GLU A 245 -21.58 -1.26 -14.40
C GLU A 245 -21.79 -0.89 -12.93
N ASP A 246 -21.96 -1.91 -12.08
CA ASP A 246 -22.02 -1.74 -10.63
C ASP A 246 -20.60 -1.73 -10.03
N GLN A 247 -19.86 -0.66 -10.37
CA GLN A 247 -18.46 -0.43 -10.04
C GLN A 247 -18.31 0.29 -8.69
N SER A 248 -17.31 -0.09 -7.89
CA SER A 248 -16.94 0.59 -6.64
C SER A 248 -15.59 1.32 -6.73
N PHE A 249 -15.23 2.09 -5.69
CA PHE A 249 -14.06 2.97 -5.68
C PHE A 249 -12.75 2.28 -6.07
N ALA A 250 -11.85 3.00 -6.72
CA ALA A 250 -10.45 2.60 -6.81
C ALA A 250 -9.72 2.70 -5.46
N TRP A 251 -8.86 1.71 -5.15
CA TRP A 251 -8.16 1.64 -3.85
C TRP A 251 -6.77 2.26 -3.83
N CYS A 252 -5.88 1.91 -4.75
CA CYS A 252 -4.50 2.39 -4.75
C CYS A 252 -3.98 2.53 -6.19
N ASN A 253 -3.09 3.51 -6.39
CA ASN A 253 -2.44 3.76 -7.68
C ASN A 253 -0.92 3.70 -7.58
N THR A 254 -0.28 3.51 -8.73
CA THR A 254 1.18 3.49 -8.94
C THR A 254 1.53 4.19 -10.24
N VAL A 255 2.75 4.75 -10.34
CA VAL A 255 3.23 5.43 -11.56
C VAL A 255 4.39 4.65 -12.17
N GLY A 256 4.27 4.31 -13.46
CA GLY A 256 5.31 3.65 -14.23
C GLY A 256 5.04 3.74 -15.74
N ASP A 257 6.10 3.87 -16.52
CA ASP A 257 6.08 4.04 -17.98
C ASP A 257 5.17 5.17 -18.46
N ASP A 258 5.38 6.37 -17.88
CA ASP A 258 4.63 7.60 -18.15
C ASP A 258 3.11 7.39 -18.05
N SER A 259 2.71 6.55 -17.10
CA SER A 259 1.33 6.12 -16.90
C SER A 259 1.03 5.91 -15.42
N VAL A 260 -0.21 6.21 -15.03
CA VAL A 260 -0.78 5.86 -13.74
C VAL A 260 -1.59 4.59 -13.90
N TRP A 261 -1.34 3.61 -13.05
CA TRP A 261 -2.00 2.31 -13.04
C TRP A 261 -2.78 2.14 -11.73
N PHE A 262 -4.03 1.71 -11.82
CA PHE A 262 -4.89 1.47 -10.66
C PHE A 262 -5.98 0.45 -10.97
N MET A 263 -6.64 -0.05 -9.94
CA MET A 263 -7.78 -0.96 -10.06
C MET A 263 -9.03 -0.36 -9.43
N ASP A 264 -10.18 -0.65 -10.02
CA ASP A 264 -11.51 -0.42 -9.43
C ASP A 264 -11.95 -1.62 -8.57
N MET A 265 -13.12 -1.55 -7.95
CA MET A 265 -13.63 -2.60 -7.04
C MET A 265 -12.84 -2.71 -5.73
N GLY A 266 -12.33 -1.58 -5.25
CA GLY A 266 -11.55 -1.44 -4.02
C GLY A 266 -12.38 -1.15 -2.77
N ASP A 267 -13.66 -0.78 -2.91
CA ASP A 267 -14.58 -0.60 -1.79
C ASP A 267 -15.23 -1.94 -1.45
N THR A 268 -14.51 -2.76 -0.67
CA THR A 268 -14.99 -4.08 -0.26
C THR A 268 -15.93 -3.97 0.96
N PRO A 269 -16.85 -4.92 1.17
CA PRO A 269 -17.84 -4.83 2.25
C PRO A 269 -17.28 -4.53 3.66
N PRO A 270 -16.14 -5.13 4.09
CA PRO A 270 -15.55 -4.77 5.39
C PRO A 270 -15.07 -3.31 5.44
N LEU A 271 -14.49 -2.81 4.35
CA LEU A 271 -13.98 -1.44 4.26
C LEU A 271 -15.13 -0.44 4.35
N GLU A 272 -16.22 -0.68 3.62
CA GLU A 272 -17.38 0.20 3.65
C GLU A 272 -17.86 0.45 5.09
N THR A 273 -18.04 -0.61 5.88
CA THR A 273 -18.50 -0.45 7.27
C THR A 273 -17.47 0.24 8.16
N ILE A 274 -16.18 -0.07 7.99
CA ILE A 274 -15.11 0.60 8.74
C ILE A 274 -15.12 2.11 8.46
N MET A 275 -15.25 2.50 7.19
CA MET A 275 -15.19 3.89 6.75
C MET A 275 -16.44 4.70 7.12
N ARG A 276 -17.62 4.09 7.13
CA ARG A 276 -18.88 4.77 7.51
C ARG A 276 -19.05 4.95 9.03
N ALA A 277 -18.21 4.30 9.84
CA ALA A 277 -18.20 4.53 11.27
C ALA A 277 -17.61 5.92 11.61
N TYR A 278 -18.16 6.58 12.63
CA TYR A 278 -17.54 7.75 13.21
C TYR A 278 -17.45 7.57 14.74
N PRO A 279 -16.23 7.67 15.33
CA PRO A 279 -14.93 7.73 14.65
C PRO A 279 -14.68 6.51 13.75
N VAL A 280 -13.94 6.69 12.64
CA VAL A 280 -13.56 5.62 11.69
C VAL A 280 -13.12 4.34 12.41
N GLY A 281 -13.68 3.20 12.00
CA GLY A 281 -13.31 1.87 12.51
C GLY A 281 -13.68 1.58 13.96
N THR A 282 -14.55 2.36 14.61
CA THR A 282 -14.95 2.09 16.01
C THR A 282 -16.18 1.20 16.16
N LYS A 283 -16.99 1.06 15.11
CA LYS A 283 -18.24 0.27 15.14
C LYS A 283 -18.00 -1.20 14.73
N PRO A 284 -18.81 -2.15 15.22
CA PRO A 284 -18.79 -3.54 14.76
C PRO A 284 -18.84 -3.64 13.23
N MET A 285 -18.06 -4.56 12.64
CA MET A 285 -18.13 -4.79 11.20
C MET A 285 -19.49 -5.34 10.82
N ALA A 286 -20.04 -4.82 9.73
CA ALA A 286 -21.16 -5.35 8.99
C ALA A 286 -20.67 -5.62 7.57
N PHE A 287 -21.23 -6.64 6.92
CA PHE A 287 -20.91 -6.95 5.54
C PHE A 287 -22.08 -6.50 4.67
N SER A 288 -21.84 -5.53 3.79
CA SER A 288 -22.72 -5.19 2.67
C SER A 288 -22.57 -6.18 1.53
N GLU A 289 -23.49 -6.12 0.56
CA GLU A 289 -23.29 -6.82 -0.71
C GLU A 289 -22.18 -6.10 -1.50
N PRO A 290 -21.19 -6.83 -2.05
CA PRO A 290 -20.18 -6.22 -2.92
C PRO A 290 -20.84 -5.72 -4.22
N GLY A 291 -20.22 -4.74 -4.87
CA GLY A 291 -20.63 -4.34 -6.21
C GLY A 291 -20.52 -5.52 -7.20
N GLY A 292 -21.47 -5.63 -8.13
CA GLY A 292 -21.59 -6.77 -9.03
C GLY A 292 -20.56 -6.83 -10.18
N ALA A 293 -19.81 -5.75 -10.43
CA ALA A 293 -18.88 -5.66 -11.56
C ALA A 293 -17.62 -6.53 -11.39
N PRO A 294 -16.92 -6.87 -12.49
CA PRO A 294 -15.58 -7.45 -12.43
C PRO A 294 -14.51 -6.41 -12.04
N VAL A 295 -13.41 -6.87 -11.44
CA VAL A 295 -12.19 -6.04 -11.28
C VAL A 295 -11.64 -5.66 -12.64
N ARG A 296 -11.23 -4.41 -12.79
CA ARG A 296 -10.53 -3.87 -13.97
C ARG A 296 -9.29 -3.12 -13.56
N VAL A 297 -8.26 -3.21 -14.41
CA VAL A 297 -7.08 -2.36 -14.33
C VAL A 297 -7.26 -1.21 -15.30
N HIS A 298 -7.04 0.00 -14.81
CA HIS A 298 -7.09 1.24 -15.56
C HIS A 298 -5.67 1.79 -15.71
N ARG A 299 -5.36 2.27 -16.91
CA ARG A 299 -4.14 3.00 -17.22
C ARG A 299 -4.50 4.37 -17.78
N VAL A 300 -3.83 5.41 -17.30
CA VAL A 300 -3.95 6.78 -17.82
C VAL A 300 -2.56 7.35 -18.03
N SER A 301 -2.24 7.86 -19.21
CA SER A 301 -0.92 8.50 -19.41
C SER A 301 -0.75 9.74 -18.53
N THR A 302 0.44 9.91 -17.96
CA THR A 302 0.81 11.12 -17.23
C THR A 302 1.00 12.34 -18.14
N THR A 303 1.19 12.13 -19.45
CA THR A 303 1.44 13.22 -20.42
C THR A 303 0.22 13.56 -21.26
N ASP A 304 -0.67 12.59 -21.50
CA ASP A 304 -1.93 12.77 -22.25
C ASP A 304 -3.06 12.02 -21.55
N SER A 305 -3.90 12.74 -20.79
CA SER A 305 -4.99 12.11 -20.04
C SER A 305 -6.12 11.55 -20.91
N SER A 306 -6.09 11.77 -22.24
CA SER A 306 -6.99 11.11 -23.18
C SER A 306 -6.49 9.71 -23.62
N SER A 307 -5.20 9.42 -23.40
CA SER A 307 -4.62 8.10 -23.60
C SER A 307 -4.91 7.22 -22.39
N THR A 308 -6.03 6.51 -22.46
CA THR A 308 -6.54 5.65 -21.39
C THR A 308 -6.77 4.23 -21.87
N ASP A 309 -6.51 3.26 -21.01
CA ASP A 309 -6.77 1.84 -21.27
C ASP A 309 -7.54 1.20 -20.11
N VAL A 310 -8.40 0.24 -20.43
CA VAL A 310 -9.10 -0.63 -19.48
C VAL A 310 -8.82 -2.07 -19.83
N LEU A 311 -8.34 -2.83 -18.84
CA LEU A 311 -8.20 -4.28 -18.93
C LEU A 311 -9.15 -4.92 -17.91
N THR A 312 -10.01 -5.84 -18.37
CA THR A 312 -10.80 -6.71 -17.49
C THR A 312 -10.09 -8.06 -17.38
N PRO A 313 -9.15 -8.25 -16.44
CA PRO A 313 -8.22 -9.39 -16.45
C PRO A 313 -8.89 -10.76 -16.38
N PHE A 314 -9.96 -10.91 -15.58
CA PHE A 314 -10.57 -12.21 -15.30
C PHE A 314 -12.03 -12.33 -15.77
N GLY A 315 -12.74 -11.19 -15.93
CA GLY A 315 -14.12 -11.17 -16.39
C GLY A 315 -15.14 -11.80 -15.42
N LEU A 316 -14.78 -11.97 -14.14
CA LEU A 316 -15.63 -12.59 -13.13
C LEU A 316 -16.40 -11.52 -12.34
N PRO A 317 -17.72 -11.71 -12.10
CA PRO A 317 -18.51 -10.75 -11.34
C PRO A 317 -18.11 -10.72 -9.86
N ASN A 318 -18.60 -9.70 -9.14
CA ASN A 318 -18.35 -9.49 -7.71
C ASN A 318 -16.86 -9.38 -7.36
N GLY A 319 -16.12 -8.71 -8.26
CA GLY A 319 -14.69 -8.52 -8.11
C GLY A 319 -14.35 -7.77 -6.83
N GLY A 320 -13.17 -8.03 -6.27
CA GLY A 320 -12.70 -7.24 -5.12
C GLY A 320 -11.23 -7.41 -4.84
N HIS A 321 -10.61 -6.32 -4.39
CA HIS A 321 -9.20 -6.28 -4.04
C HIS A 321 -8.95 -5.16 -3.01
N ASN A 322 -7.84 -5.25 -2.26
CA ASN A 322 -7.45 -4.20 -1.30
C ASN A 322 -5.99 -3.74 -1.50
N SER A 323 -5.49 -3.84 -2.74
CA SER A 323 -4.08 -3.60 -3.09
C SER A 323 -3.96 -2.99 -4.50
N SER A 324 -2.91 -2.21 -4.80
CA SER A 324 -2.72 -1.68 -6.18
C SER A 324 -2.20 -2.78 -7.11
N PRO A 325 -2.40 -2.64 -8.45
CA PRO A 325 -1.66 -3.46 -9.40
C PRO A 325 -0.16 -3.16 -9.28
N LEU A 326 0.66 -4.09 -9.77
CA LEU A 326 2.10 -3.89 -9.92
C LEU A 326 2.40 -3.75 -11.42
N TYR A 327 3.08 -2.69 -11.80
CA TYR A 327 3.58 -2.51 -13.15
C TYR A 327 5.10 -2.46 -13.16
N VAL A 328 5.73 -3.43 -13.82
CA VAL A 328 7.18 -3.57 -13.95
C VAL A 328 7.62 -2.99 -15.30
N GLN A 329 7.93 -1.70 -15.31
CA GLN A 329 8.27 -0.93 -16.52
C GLN A 329 9.39 -1.55 -17.36
N GLY A 330 10.47 -2.05 -16.73
CA GLY A 330 11.59 -2.66 -17.46
C GLY A 330 11.22 -3.92 -18.24
N LYS A 331 10.16 -4.62 -17.83
CA LYS A 331 9.62 -5.81 -18.51
C LYS A 331 8.31 -5.54 -19.26
N ARG A 332 7.71 -4.37 -19.04
CA ARG A 332 6.34 -4.01 -19.46
C ARG A 332 5.30 -5.02 -19.00
N ILE A 333 5.45 -5.53 -17.78
CA ILE A 333 4.53 -6.53 -17.22
C ILE A 333 3.64 -5.87 -16.17
N LEU A 334 2.33 -6.01 -16.38
CA LEU A 334 1.28 -5.70 -15.43
C LEU A 334 0.89 -6.97 -14.68
N LEU A 335 1.02 -6.97 -13.36
CA LEU A 335 0.49 -8.01 -12.46
C LEU A 335 -0.75 -7.46 -11.76
N THR A 336 -1.84 -8.21 -11.80
CA THR A 336 -3.14 -7.86 -11.19
C THR A 336 -3.80 -9.08 -10.59
N PHE A 337 -4.78 -8.86 -9.72
CA PHE A 337 -5.46 -9.88 -8.95
C PHE A 337 -6.89 -9.48 -8.59
N ASP A 338 -7.73 -10.49 -8.44
CA ASP A 338 -9.08 -10.42 -7.89
C ASP A 338 -9.10 -11.36 -6.68
N THR A 339 -8.97 -10.75 -5.50
CA THR A 339 -8.88 -11.48 -4.23
C THR A 339 -10.16 -12.28 -3.97
N ASN A 340 -11.31 -11.70 -4.26
CA ASN A 340 -12.62 -12.33 -4.02
C ASN A 340 -12.82 -13.58 -4.88
N ASN A 341 -12.36 -13.54 -6.13
CA ASN A 341 -12.47 -14.67 -7.06
C ASN A 341 -11.23 -15.59 -7.06
N ARG A 342 -10.29 -15.39 -6.12
CA ARG A 342 -9.02 -16.12 -6.04
C ARG A 342 -8.25 -16.16 -7.37
N LYS A 343 -8.13 -15.03 -8.07
CA LYS A 343 -7.37 -14.94 -9.32
C LYS A 343 -6.18 -14.00 -9.19
N THR A 344 -5.03 -14.40 -9.74
CA THR A 344 -3.86 -13.55 -9.93
C THR A 344 -3.27 -13.84 -11.30
N GLY A 345 -2.85 -12.82 -12.04
CA GLY A 345 -2.30 -13.00 -13.39
C GLY A 345 -1.37 -11.88 -13.82
N ALA A 346 -0.61 -12.14 -14.88
CA ALA A 346 0.28 -11.16 -15.49
C ALA A 346 -0.01 -10.99 -16.99
N TRP A 347 0.12 -9.74 -17.44
CA TRP A 347 -0.05 -9.32 -18.83
C TRP A 347 1.14 -8.49 -19.28
N ARG A 348 1.61 -8.71 -20.50
CA ARG A 348 2.56 -7.83 -21.15
C ARG A 348 1.81 -6.68 -21.84
N PHE A 349 2.24 -5.46 -21.56
CA PHE A 349 1.74 -4.25 -22.20
C PHE A 349 2.62 -3.90 -23.40
N ASN A 350 2.09 -4.12 -24.61
CA ASN A 350 2.82 -3.88 -25.86
C ASN A 350 2.58 -2.47 -26.43
N GLY A 351 1.62 -1.75 -25.84
CA GLY A 351 1.25 -0.38 -26.19
C GLY A 351 -0.21 -0.12 -25.81
N PRO A 352 -0.72 1.11 -25.98
CA PRO A 352 -2.12 1.43 -25.72
C PRO A 352 -3.06 0.43 -26.39
N GLY A 353 -3.98 -0.15 -25.61
CA GLY A 353 -4.94 -1.17 -26.02
C GLY A 353 -4.39 -2.60 -26.14
N GLU A 354 -3.08 -2.81 -26.04
CA GLU A 354 -2.43 -4.09 -26.33
C GLU A 354 -1.92 -4.77 -25.06
N PHE A 355 -2.74 -5.68 -24.51
CA PHE A 355 -2.41 -6.53 -23.37
C PHE A 355 -2.34 -7.99 -23.81
N GLU A 356 -1.16 -8.59 -23.70
CA GLU A 356 -0.93 -10.01 -23.96
C GLU A 356 -0.90 -10.77 -22.64
N SER A 357 -1.82 -11.73 -22.44
CA SER A 357 -1.81 -12.57 -21.25
C SER A 357 -0.54 -13.44 -21.23
N LEU A 358 0.19 -13.40 -20.11
CA LEU A 358 1.34 -14.27 -19.87
C LEU A 358 0.91 -15.54 -19.13
N TRP A 359 0.20 -15.37 -18.01
CA TRP A 359 -0.27 -16.45 -17.16
C TRP A 359 -1.39 -15.98 -16.23
N VAL A 360 -2.19 -16.93 -15.75
CA VAL A 360 -3.24 -16.73 -14.74
C VAL A 360 -3.25 -17.94 -13.79
N HIS A 361 -3.33 -17.67 -12.49
CA HIS A 361 -3.38 -18.65 -11.41
C HIS A 361 -4.61 -18.48 -10.52
N ASP A 362 -5.00 -19.58 -9.87
CA ASP A 362 -6.03 -19.64 -8.83
C ASP A 362 -5.48 -19.24 -7.45
N ILE A 363 -4.88 -18.04 -7.39
CA ILE A 363 -4.26 -17.46 -6.19
C ILE A 363 -5.06 -16.24 -5.74
N GLY A 364 -5.54 -16.26 -4.49
CA GLY A 364 -6.26 -15.15 -3.87
C GLY A 364 -5.35 -14.15 -3.19
N ASN A 365 -4.56 -13.41 -3.98
CA ASN A 365 -3.68 -12.37 -3.45
C ASN A 365 -4.47 -11.22 -2.85
N SER A 366 -4.19 -10.91 -1.58
CA SER A 366 -4.80 -9.79 -0.85
C SER A 366 -3.82 -8.66 -0.58
N ASN A 367 -2.52 -8.96 -0.49
CA ASN A 367 -1.47 -8.02 -0.13
C ASN A 367 -0.94 -7.23 -1.33
N GLN A 368 -0.39 -6.05 -1.03
CA GLN A 368 0.43 -5.35 -1.99
C GLN A 368 1.74 -6.12 -2.18
N VAL A 369 2.07 -6.36 -3.43
CA VAL A 369 3.21 -7.16 -3.85
C VAL A 369 4.46 -6.31 -4.03
N PHE A 370 5.64 -6.89 -3.84
CA PHE A 370 6.91 -6.30 -4.25
C PHE A 370 7.56 -7.16 -5.34
N TYR A 371 8.21 -6.49 -6.28
CA TYR A 371 8.99 -7.09 -7.36
C TYR A 371 10.48 -7.06 -7.02
N TYR A 372 11.17 -8.18 -7.17
CA TYR A 372 12.61 -8.31 -6.99
C TYR A 372 13.32 -8.21 -8.34
N PRO A 373 13.97 -7.07 -8.67
CA PRO A 373 14.48 -6.83 -10.02
C PRO A 373 15.63 -7.75 -10.44
N ASP A 374 16.41 -8.23 -9.48
CA ASP A 374 17.57 -9.09 -9.69
C ASP A 374 17.20 -10.54 -10.03
N SER A 375 16.11 -11.05 -9.46
CA SER A 375 15.65 -12.44 -9.66
C SER A 375 14.43 -12.57 -10.59
N GLY A 376 13.74 -11.47 -10.91
CA GLY A 376 12.50 -11.51 -11.68
C GLY A 376 11.29 -12.01 -10.88
N GLU A 377 11.39 -12.05 -9.55
CA GLU A 377 10.37 -12.66 -8.70
C GLU A 377 9.38 -11.63 -8.15
N VAL A 378 8.16 -12.10 -7.90
CA VAL A 378 7.16 -11.43 -7.07
C VAL A 378 6.73 -12.35 -5.95
N VAL A 379 6.30 -11.75 -4.85
CA VAL A 379 5.70 -12.47 -3.73
C VAL A 379 4.23 -12.10 -3.63
N VAL A 380 3.39 -13.12 -3.55
CA VAL A 380 1.94 -13.02 -3.37
C VAL A 380 1.49 -13.82 -2.16
N ASP A 381 0.37 -13.45 -1.54
CA ASP A 381 -0.32 -14.31 -0.58
C ASP A 381 -1.41 -15.11 -1.29
N ASP A 382 -1.67 -16.33 -0.84
CA ASP A 382 -2.77 -17.13 -1.33
C ASP A 382 -3.76 -17.38 -0.20
N VAL A 383 -4.85 -16.61 -0.19
CA VAL A 383 -5.92 -16.73 0.82
C VAL A 383 -6.84 -17.89 0.47
N LEU A 384 -6.49 -19.08 0.92
CA LEU A 384 -7.13 -20.37 0.60
C LEU A 384 -8.61 -20.39 0.98
N GLU A 385 -9.37 -21.32 0.40
CA GLU A 385 -10.81 -21.48 0.65
C GLU A 385 -11.14 -21.76 2.13
N ASP A 386 -10.22 -22.37 2.87
CA ASP A 386 -10.34 -22.62 4.31
C ASP A 386 -9.86 -21.43 5.18
N ASN A 387 -9.52 -20.31 4.54
CA ASN A 387 -8.97 -19.08 5.07
C ASN A 387 -7.53 -19.18 5.62
N ASN A 388 -6.82 -20.28 5.42
CA ASN A 388 -5.37 -20.29 5.65
C ASN A 388 -4.68 -19.45 4.58
N VAL A 389 -3.51 -18.91 4.92
CA VAL A 389 -2.74 -18.05 4.02
C VAL A 389 -1.37 -18.64 3.80
N ASP A 390 -1.06 -18.91 2.54
CA ASP A 390 0.28 -19.27 2.10
C ASP A 390 0.98 -18.05 1.51
N ALA A 391 2.30 -18.00 1.63
CA ALA A 391 3.12 -17.08 0.86
C ALA A 391 3.71 -17.84 -0.34
N VAL A 392 3.64 -17.23 -1.52
CA VAL A 392 4.01 -17.86 -2.79
C VAL A 392 4.99 -16.96 -3.53
N VAL A 393 6.08 -17.55 -4.01
CA VAL A 393 7.12 -16.89 -4.81
C VAL A 393 6.93 -17.29 -6.26
N ILE A 394 6.73 -16.31 -7.13
CA ILE A 394 6.37 -16.54 -8.53
C ILE A 394 7.36 -15.79 -9.43
N ASP A 395 7.78 -16.43 -10.52
CA ASP A 395 8.42 -15.72 -11.63
C ASP A 395 7.40 -14.82 -12.34
N ILE A 396 7.63 -13.51 -12.35
CA ILE A 396 6.62 -12.58 -12.90
C ILE A 396 6.38 -12.81 -14.40
N GLU A 397 7.37 -13.32 -15.14
CA GLU A 397 7.32 -13.45 -16.59
C GLU A 397 6.73 -14.79 -17.03
N THR A 398 7.14 -15.89 -16.38
CA THR A 398 6.68 -17.24 -16.76
C THR A 398 5.48 -17.74 -15.96
N GLY A 399 5.24 -17.17 -14.78
CA GLY A 399 4.23 -17.65 -13.84
C GLY A 399 4.66 -18.90 -13.08
N GLU A 400 5.92 -19.31 -13.17
CA GLU A 400 6.44 -20.46 -12.43
C GLU A 400 6.39 -20.20 -10.92
N GLU A 401 5.71 -21.07 -10.18
CA GLU A 401 5.77 -21.09 -8.72
C GLU A 401 7.12 -21.67 -8.28
N LYS A 402 8.00 -20.81 -7.76
CA LYS A 402 9.35 -21.19 -7.29
C LYS A 402 9.34 -21.75 -5.88
N GLY A 403 8.32 -21.40 -5.09
CA GLY A 403 8.17 -21.90 -3.73
C GLY A 403 6.91 -21.41 -3.06
N ARG A 404 6.44 -22.19 -2.09
CA ARG A 404 5.26 -21.91 -1.28
C ARG A 404 5.47 -22.36 0.15
N VAL A 405 4.93 -21.61 1.10
CA VAL A 405 4.99 -21.96 2.53
C VAL A 405 3.78 -21.43 3.27
N ALA A 406 3.23 -22.23 4.18
CA ALA A 406 2.17 -21.81 5.08
C ALA A 406 2.69 -20.75 6.06
N THR A 407 2.02 -19.59 6.11
CA THR A 407 2.44 -18.47 6.96
C THR A 407 1.97 -18.59 8.42
N GLY A 408 0.97 -19.45 8.65
CA GLY A 408 0.22 -19.50 9.91
C GLY A 408 -0.79 -18.35 10.07
N ALA A 409 -0.87 -17.43 9.10
CA ALA A 409 -1.89 -16.40 9.08
C ALA A 409 -3.25 -16.94 8.63
N ARG A 410 -4.28 -16.17 8.94
CA ARG A 410 -5.68 -16.45 8.62
C ARG A 410 -6.30 -15.21 8.00
N TYR A 411 -7.11 -15.42 6.96
CA TYR A 411 -7.86 -14.40 6.22
C TYR A 411 -6.98 -13.43 5.41
N ALA A 412 -7.61 -12.73 4.46
CA ALA A 412 -7.00 -11.64 3.71
C ALA A 412 -6.49 -10.55 4.65
N ALA A 413 -5.23 -10.16 4.50
CA ALA A 413 -4.60 -9.14 5.34
C ALA A 413 -4.80 -7.72 4.78
N ALA A 414 -4.87 -7.57 3.44
CA ALA A 414 -4.95 -6.28 2.76
C ALA A 414 -3.76 -5.33 3.03
N MET A 415 -2.60 -5.88 3.40
CA MET A 415 -1.40 -5.14 3.80
C MET A 415 -0.37 -5.13 2.66
N ALA A 416 0.89 -5.46 2.94
CA ALA A 416 1.93 -5.58 1.93
C ALA A 416 3.00 -6.59 2.35
N PHE A 417 3.68 -7.14 1.35
CA PHE A 417 4.99 -7.72 1.54
C PHE A 417 6.04 -6.61 1.63
N TYR A 418 7.02 -6.80 2.50
CA TYR A 418 8.13 -5.87 2.71
C TYR A 418 9.44 -6.61 2.46
N PRO A 419 10.32 -6.07 1.59
CA PRO A 419 11.65 -6.63 1.36
C PRO A 419 12.41 -6.82 2.67
N GLY A 420 13.09 -7.97 2.79
CA GLY A 420 13.86 -8.31 3.98
C GLY A 420 15.22 -7.62 4.03
N LEU A 421 16.11 -8.21 4.82
CA LEU A 421 17.51 -7.78 4.97
C LEU A 421 18.48 -8.72 4.22
N GLY A 422 17.96 -9.77 3.58
CA GLY A 422 18.68 -10.71 2.75
C GLY A 422 17.72 -11.42 1.78
N ARG A 423 17.88 -12.74 1.61
CA ARG A 423 16.98 -13.60 0.81
C ARG A 423 15.71 -13.96 1.61
N ASP A 424 15.00 -12.94 2.04
CA ASP A 424 13.84 -13.03 2.92
C ASP A 424 12.88 -11.84 2.72
N PHE A 425 11.68 -11.97 3.28
CA PHE A 425 10.69 -10.90 3.31
C PHE A 425 9.82 -10.99 4.55
N TYR A 426 9.19 -9.87 4.89
CA TYR A 426 8.23 -9.75 5.98
C TYR A 426 6.83 -9.46 5.45
N SER A 427 5.81 -9.92 6.16
CA SER A 427 4.44 -9.46 5.96
C SER A 427 3.63 -9.67 7.25
N THR A 428 2.42 -9.14 7.24
CA THR A 428 1.54 -9.12 8.41
C THR A 428 0.18 -9.69 8.03
N SER A 429 -0.54 -10.20 9.02
CA SER A 429 -1.89 -10.74 8.83
C SER A 429 -2.99 -9.74 9.18
N GLY A 430 -2.69 -8.44 9.15
CA GLY A 430 -3.64 -7.39 9.50
C GLY A 430 -4.33 -7.63 10.86
N PRO A 431 -5.68 -7.66 10.92
CA PRO A 431 -6.43 -7.84 12.16
C PRO A 431 -6.23 -9.19 12.88
N HIS A 432 -5.73 -10.22 12.19
CA HIS A 432 -5.41 -11.49 12.83
C HIS A 432 -4.19 -11.38 13.79
N GLY A 433 -3.37 -10.34 13.63
CA GLY A 433 -2.34 -9.96 14.60
C GLY A 433 -1.04 -10.77 14.51
N LEU A 434 -0.67 -11.25 13.32
CA LEU A 434 0.58 -11.98 13.07
C LEU A 434 1.56 -11.11 12.29
N LEU A 435 2.83 -11.12 12.70
CA LEU A 435 3.97 -10.76 11.86
C LEU A 435 4.69 -12.04 11.49
N TYR A 436 5.05 -12.19 10.22
CA TYR A 436 5.82 -13.33 9.78
C TYR A 436 6.94 -12.92 8.84
N ARG A 437 8.01 -13.70 8.90
CA ARG A 437 9.17 -13.65 8.02
C ARG A 437 9.23 -14.94 7.24
N VAL A 438 9.35 -14.84 5.93
CA VAL A 438 9.64 -15.96 5.04
C VAL A 438 11.07 -15.83 4.58
N TYR A 439 11.84 -16.92 4.65
CA TYR A 439 13.26 -16.91 4.29
C TYR A 439 13.66 -18.22 3.62
N VAL A 440 14.70 -18.16 2.79
CA VAL A 440 15.28 -19.34 2.15
C VAL A 440 16.18 -20.11 3.12
N SER A 441 16.11 -21.44 3.11
CA SER A 441 16.91 -22.34 3.94
C SER A 441 17.27 -23.61 3.19
N GLU A 442 18.43 -24.20 3.49
CA GLU A 442 18.78 -25.53 3.00
C GLU A 442 17.76 -26.59 3.48
N ASN A 443 17.41 -27.50 2.57
CA ASN A 443 16.63 -28.70 2.86
C ASN A 443 17.54 -29.68 3.62
N LYS A 444 17.50 -29.63 4.95
CA LYS A 444 18.26 -30.55 5.83
C LYS A 444 17.47 -31.80 6.15
#